data_AF-A0A966TWH5-F1
#
_entry.id   AF-A0A966TWH5-F1
#
_cell.length_a   1.000
_cell.length_b   1.000
_cell.length_c   1.000
_cell.angle_alpha   90.00
_cell.angle_beta   90.00
_cell.angle_gamma   90.00
#
_symmetry.space_group_name_H-M   'P 1'
#
loop_
_entity.id
_entity.type
_entity.pdbx_description
1 polymer ?
#
loop_
_entity_poly.entity_id
_entity_poly.type
_entity_poly.pdbx_seq_one_letter_code
_entity_poly.pdbx_strand_id
1 'polypeptide(L)' 'MSLTRYRIDEAVGASTVTDDMMVLTSIYGIVVGIILVILARRFRQQWMVFWGSGLSIISVVYLLAEGLNWF' A
#
# COMPACT_ATOMS: atom_id res chain seq x y z
N MET A 1 -7.39 -30.43 -17.38
CA MET A 1 -8.08 -30.16 -16.09
C MET A 1 -7.05 -30.35 -14.98
N SER A 2 -6.56 -29.25 -14.40
CA SER A 2 -5.58 -29.27 -13.30
C SER A 2 -6.35 -29.38 -11.98
N LEU A 3 -6.12 -30.45 -11.22
CA LEU A 3 -6.64 -30.63 -9.86
C LEU A 3 -5.89 -29.65 -8.94
N THR A 4 -6.54 -28.56 -8.55
CA THR A 4 -6.05 -27.66 -7.50
C THR A 4 -5.95 -28.47 -6.21
N ARG A 5 -4.73 -28.84 -5.81
CA ARG A 5 -4.46 -29.61 -4.60
C ARG A 5 -4.91 -28.79 -3.38
N TYR A 6 -5.99 -29.22 -2.74
CA TYR A 6 -6.40 -28.72 -1.43
C TYR A 6 -5.25 -28.97 -0.43
N ARG A 7 -4.61 -27.91 0.07
CA ARG A 7 -3.60 -27.99 1.12
C ARG A 7 -4.32 -27.98 2.47
N ILE A 8 -4.29 -29.12 3.16
CA ILE A 8 -4.91 -29.33 4.48
C ILE A 8 -4.13 -28.58 5.58
N ASP A 9 -2.87 -28.21 5.31
CA ASP A 9 -1.98 -27.51 6.25
C ASP A 9 -2.08 -25.97 6.14
N GLU A 10 -2.85 -25.45 5.18
CA GLU A 10 -3.06 -24.01 5.02
C GLU A 10 -4.24 -23.59 5.91
N ALA A 11 -3.91 -23.03 7.09
CA ALA A 11 -4.90 -22.56 8.03
C ALA A 11 -5.84 -21.55 7.32
N VAL A 12 -7.12 -21.93 7.21
CA VAL A 12 -8.17 -21.07 6.65
C VAL A 12 -8.21 -19.79 7.48
N GLY A 13 -7.76 -18.67 6.88
CA GLY A 13 -7.68 -17.36 7.55
C GLY A 13 -6.28 -16.89 7.91
N ALA A 14 -5.21 -17.59 7.53
CA ALA A 14 -3.86 -17.03 7.61
C ALA A 14 -3.78 -15.72 6.81
N SER A 15 -3.30 -14.63 7.42
CA SER A 15 -3.22 -13.35 6.73
C SER A 15 -2.23 -13.46 5.57
N THR A 16 -2.69 -13.17 4.36
CA THR A 16 -1.83 -13.14 3.16
C THR A 16 -0.79 -12.01 3.23
N VAL A 17 -1.05 -11.01 4.08
CA VAL A 17 -0.19 -9.84 4.30
C VAL A 17 0.19 -9.82 5.77
N THR A 18 1.49 -9.74 6.06
CA THR A 18 2.00 -9.52 7.43
C THR A 18 2.08 -8.03 7.72
N ASP A 19 2.07 -7.67 9.01
CA ASP A 19 2.12 -6.27 9.44
C ASP A 19 3.39 -5.56 8.93
N ASP A 20 4.54 -6.24 8.99
CA ASP A 20 5.81 -5.76 8.43
C ASP A 20 5.71 -5.47 6.92
N MET A 21 5.02 -6.32 6.16
CA MET A 21 4.79 -6.09 4.73
C MET A 21 3.92 -4.87 4.49
N MET A 22 2.92 -4.64 5.34
CA MET A 22 2.00 -3.51 5.22
C MET A 22 2.68 -2.18 5.58
N VAL A 23 3.51 -2.16 6.63
CA VAL A 23 4.36 -1.02 7.00
C VAL A 23 5.34 -0.69 5.87
N LEU A 24 6.07 -1.68 5.36
CA LEU A 24 7.01 -1.48 4.25
C LEU A 24 6.30 -0.95 2.99
N THR A 25 5.17 -1.55 2.62
CA THR A 25 4.37 -1.14 1.45
C THR A 25 3.87 0.30 1.60
N SER A 26 3.48 0.69 2.81
CA SER A 26 3.03 2.06 3.09
C SER A 26 4.17 3.07 2.96
N ILE A 27 5.35 2.77 3.48
CA ILE A 27 6.55 3.62 3.29
C ILE A 27 6.86 3.76 1.80
N TYR A 28 6.83 2.66 1.06
CA TYR A 28 7.05 2.66 -0.39
C TYR A 28 5.99 3.49 -1.13
N GLY A 29 4.71 3.34 -0.76
CA GLY A 29 3.59 4.11 -1.31
C GLY A 29 3.76 5.61 -1.15
N ILE A 30 4.27 6.08 0.01
CA ILE A 30 4.60 7.50 0.24
C ILE A 30 5.68 7.96 -0.73
N VAL A 31 6.80 7.23 -0.82
CA VAL A 31 7.92 7.60 -1.68
C VAL A 31 7.48 7.68 -3.15
N VAL A 32 6.77 6.65 -3.62
CA VAL A 32 6.26 6.61 -5.00
C VAL A 32 5.22 7.70 -5.24
N GLY A 33 4.30 7.92 -4.32
CA GLY A 33 3.27 8.95 -4.44
C GLY A 33 3.88 10.35 -4.55
N ILE A 34 4.91 10.67 -3.75
CA ILE A 34 5.65 11.93 -3.84
C ILE A 34 6.34 12.07 -5.19
N ILE A 35 7.04 11.02 -5.65
CA ILE A 35 7.71 11.02 -6.96
C ILE A 35 6.69 11.26 -8.08
N LEU A 36 5.55 10.58 -8.04
CA LEU A 36 4.46 10.76 -9.01
C LEU A 36 3.95 12.19 -9.02
N VAL A 37 3.73 12.81 -7.85
CA VAL A 37 3.29 14.22 -7.78
C VAL A 37 4.31 15.16 -8.40
N ILE A 38 5.61 14.99 -8.09
CA ILE A 38 6.68 15.84 -8.65
C ILE A 38 6.72 15.71 -10.17
N LEU A 39 6.68 14.47 -10.68
CA LEU A 39 6.73 14.19 -12.11
C LEU A 39 5.47 14.68 -12.83
N ALA A 40 4.30 14.46 -12.23
CA ALA A 40 3.01 14.90 -12.75
C ALA A 40 2.91 16.42 -12.86
N ARG A 41 3.45 17.16 -11.86
CA ARG A 41 3.56 18.62 -11.92
C ARG A 41 4.42 19.06 -13.11
N ARG A 42 5.51 18.35 -13.40
CA ARG A 42 6.37 18.64 -14.56
C ARG A 42 5.64 18.45 -15.89
N PHE A 43 4.82 17.41 -16.01
CA PHE A 43 4.05 17.09 -17.22
C PHE A 43 2.63 17.71 -17.27
N ARG A 44 2.27 18.55 -16.28
CA ARG A 44 0.92 19.15 -16.12
C ARG A 44 -0.22 18.13 -16.08
N GLN A 45 0.08 16.89 -15.69
CA GLN A 45 -0.92 15.82 -15.57
C GLN A 45 -1.61 15.89 -14.21
N GLN A 46 -2.65 16.72 -14.13
CA GLN A 46 -3.43 16.94 -12.89
C GLN A 46 -3.99 15.64 -12.30
N TRP A 47 -4.35 14.67 -13.15
CA TRP A 47 -4.85 13.37 -12.72
C TRP A 47 -3.81 12.57 -11.93
N MET A 48 -2.54 12.57 -12.37
CA MET A 48 -1.46 11.90 -11.63
C MET A 48 -1.10 12.63 -10.33
N VAL A 49 -1.29 13.96 -10.26
CA VAL A 49 -1.13 14.70 -9.00
C VAL A 49 -2.18 14.25 -7.99
N PHE A 50 -3.43 14.10 -8.41
CA PHE A 50 -4.51 13.61 -7.56
C PHE A 50 -4.22 12.21 -7.02
N TRP A 51 -3.89 11.24 -7.89
CA TRP A 51 -3.62 9.87 -7.46
C TRP A 51 -2.33 9.73 -6.64
N GLY A 52 -1.26 10.43 -7.01
CA GLY A 52 0.00 10.39 -6.25
C GLY A 52 -0.14 11.02 -4.85
N SER A 53 -0.87 12.12 -4.73
CA SER A 53 -1.15 12.73 -3.42
C SER A 53 -2.09 11.87 -2.58
N GLY A 54 -3.15 11.31 -3.18
CA GLY A 54 -4.06 10.39 -2.50
C GLY A 54 -3.34 9.15 -1.94
N LEU A 55 -2.50 8.52 -2.76
CA LEU A 55 -1.66 7.40 -2.33
C LEU A 55 -0.77 7.78 -1.13
N SER A 56 -0.09 8.93 -1.23
CA SER A 56 0.81 9.39 -0.17
C SER A 56 0.05 9.67 1.13
N ILE A 57 -1.11 10.34 1.05
CA ILE A 57 -1.92 10.70 2.21
C ILE A 57 -2.44 9.46 2.92
N ILE A 58 -3.00 8.50 2.18
CA ILE A 58 -3.55 7.27 2.78
C ILE A 58 -2.43 6.47 3.47
N SER A 59 -1.26 6.35 2.86
CA SER A 59 -0.12 5.68 3.47
C SER A 59 0.39 6.40 4.72
N VAL A 60 0.41 7.74 4.75
CA VAL A 60 0.75 8.51 5.96
C VAL A 60 -0.28 8.28 7.06
N VAL A 61 -1.57 8.32 6.73
CA VAL A 61 -2.66 8.06 7.70
C VAL A 61 -2.53 6.68 8.32
N TYR A 62 -2.23 5.66 7.50
CA TYR A 62 -1.97 4.31 8.00
C TYR A 62 -0.80 4.27 8.99
N LEU A 63 0.36 4.83 8.64
CA LEU A 63 1.53 4.83 9.53
C LEU A 63 1.31 5.62 10.83
N LEU A 64 0.50 6.69 10.78
CA LEU A 64 0.11 7.42 11.99
C LEU A 64 -0.82 6.60 12.87
N ALA A 65 -1.80 5.91 12.29
CA ALA A 65 -2.70 5.03 13.03
C ALA A 65 -1.94 3.89 13.71
N GLU A 66 -1.01 3.26 12.97
CA GLU A 66 -0.09 2.24 13.48
C GLU A 66 0.78 2.78 14.63
N GLY A 67 1.44 3.93 14.43
CA GLY A 67 2.32 4.52 15.45
C GLY A 67 1.59 4.99 16.71
N LEU A 68 0.29 5.28 16.62
CA LEU A 68 -0.57 5.61 17.76
C LEU A 68 -1.16 4.35 18.45
N ASN A 69 -0.87 3.15 17.94
CA ASN A 69 -1.50 1.88 18.33
C ASN A 69 -3.03 1.98 18.30
N TRP A 70 -3.58 2.62 17.27
CA TRP A 70 -5.02 2.77 17.11
C TRP A 70 -5.69 1.47 16.62
N PHE A 71 -4.88 0.53 16.13
CA PHE A 71 -5.23 -0.84 15.76
C PHE A 71 -4.19 -1.78 16.37
#